data_AF-A0A1A9AAI0-F1
#
_entry.id   AF-A0A1A9AAI0-F1
#
_cell.length_a   1.000
_cell.length_b   1.000
_cell.length_c   1.000
_cell.angle_alpha   90.00
_cell.angle_beta   90.00
_cell.angle_gamma   90.00
#
_symmetry.space_group_name_H-M   'P 1'
#
loop_
_entity.id
_entity.type
_entity.pdbx_description
1 polymer ?
#
loop_
_entity_poly.entity_id
_entity_poly.type
_entity_poly.pdbx_seq_one_letter_code
_entity_poly.pdbx_strand_id
1 'polypeptide(L)'
;MPELVITVARFGFLILLWIFVFTVVGVIRRDLFAGARSGRLVAAPRAVGASTGQAAKPAKVKRGRAAHQLVVTAGQLAGTRITLGESQITIGRAEDSTLVITDDYASARHARLVPRDGQWFVEDLGSTNGTYLDRAKVTGPTPVPLGVPIRIGRTSLELRP
;
A
#
# COMPACT_ATOMS: atom_id res chain seq x y z
N MET A 1 -22.35 -16.74 44.34
CA MET A 1 -22.73 -15.44 43.75
C MET A 1 -21.58 -14.44 43.54
N PRO A 2 -20.57 -14.27 44.43
CA PRO A 2 -19.55 -13.22 44.26
C PRO A 2 -18.53 -13.49 43.13
N GLU A 3 -18.19 -14.76 42.87
CA GLU A 3 -17.25 -15.14 41.79
C GLU A 3 -17.72 -14.75 40.38
N LEU A 4 -19.03 -14.85 40.13
CA LEU A 4 -19.62 -14.46 38.85
C LEU A 4 -19.55 -12.94 38.65
N VAL A 5 -19.78 -12.16 39.72
CA VAL A 5 -19.71 -10.70 39.70
C VAL A 5 -18.29 -10.22 39.41
N ILE A 6 -17.28 -10.82 40.05
CA ILE A 6 -15.87 -10.49 39.82
C ILE A 6 -15.43 -10.85 38.40
N THR A 7 -15.90 -12.00 37.89
CA THR A 7 -15.58 -12.46 36.52
C THR A 7 -16.18 -11.52 35.48
N VAL A 8 -17.46 -11.17 35.60
CA VAL A 8 -18.13 -10.21 34.71
C VAL A 8 -17.47 -8.83 34.80
N ALA A 9 -17.09 -8.38 35.99
CA ALA A 9 -16.38 -7.11 36.18
C ALA A 9 -15.00 -7.10 35.48
N ARG A 10 -14.24 -8.20 35.56
CA ARG A 10 -12.94 -8.33 34.88
C ARG A 10 -13.08 -8.27 33.35
N PHE A 11 -14.01 -9.03 32.79
CA PHE A 11 -14.23 -9.02 31.34
C PHE A 11 -14.81 -7.69 30.86
N GLY A 12 -15.73 -7.09 31.62
CA GLY A 12 -16.25 -5.76 31.33
C GLY A 12 -15.16 -4.69 31.33
N PHE A 13 -14.27 -4.72 32.33
CA PHE A 13 -13.11 -3.81 32.38
C PHE A 13 -12.17 -4.01 31.18
N LEU A 14 -11.90 -5.25 30.80
CA LEU A 14 -11.02 -5.57 29.66
C LEU A 14 -11.62 -5.10 28.33
N ILE A 15 -12.93 -5.30 28.12
CA ILE A 15 -13.65 -4.78 26.95
C ILE A 15 -13.60 -3.26 26.92
N LEU A 16 -13.85 -2.60 28.06
CA LEU A 16 -13.82 -1.15 28.16
C LEU A 16 -12.41 -0.59 27.87
N LEU A 17 -11.37 -1.25 28.36
CA LEU A 17 -9.98 -0.89 28.08
C LEU A 17 -9.65 -1.07 26.59
N TRP A 18 -10.10 -2.15 25.97
CA TRP A 18 -9.93 -2.35 24.54
C TRP A 18 -10.67 -1.32 23.70
N ILE A 19 -11.91 -0.97 24.05
CA ILE A 19 -12.67 0.11 23.38
C ILE A 19 -11.92 1.43 23.52
N PHE A 20 -11.42 1.75 24.72
CA PHE A 20 -10.64 2.95 24.96
C PHE A 20 -9.38 3.01 24.08
N VAL A 21 -8.59 1.93 24.05
CA VAL A 21 -7.39 1.83 23.21
C VAL A 21 -7.74 2.01 21.73
N PHE A 22 -8.78 1.33 21.24
CA PHE A 22 -9.23 1.49 19.84
C PHE A 22 -9.71 2.92 19.53
N THR A 23 -10.39 3.57 20.47
CA THR A 23 -10.88 4.95 20.32
C THR A 23 -9.71 5.92 20.23
N VAL A 24 -8.72 5.79 21.13
CA VAL A 24 -7.51 6.63 21.14
C VAL A 24 -6.71 6.45 19.84
N VAL A 25 -6.45 5.21 19.43
CA VAL A 25 -5.73 4.91 18.18
C VAL A 25 -6.51 5.42 16.97
N GLY A 26 -7.84 5.29 16.99
CA GLY A 26 -8.73 5.80 15.95
C GLY A 26 -8.69 7.33 15.83
N VAL A 27 -8.67 8.05 16.95
CA VAL A 27 -8.58 9.51 17.00
C VAL A 27 -7.21 9.98 16.53
N ILE A 28 -6.11 9.39 17.02
CA ILE A 28 -4.75 9.73 16.58
C ILE A 28 -4.61 9.52 15.07
N ARG A 29 -5.13 8.40 14.55
CA ARG A 29 -5.21 8.16 13.12
C ARG A 29 -5.99 9.30 12.44
N ARG A 30 -7.19 9.62 12.93
CA ARG A 30 -8.05 10.66 12.33
C ARG A 30 -7.41 12.05 12.35
N ASP A 31 -6.68 12.41 13.39
CA ASP A 31 -6.01 13.71 13.52
C ASP A 31 -4.78 13.82 12.62
N LEU A 32 -4.00 12.74 12.50
CA LEU A 32 -2.88 12.66 11.55
C LEU A 32 -3.37 12.68 10.09
N PHE A 33 -4.56 12.13 9.80
CA PHE A 33 -5.17 12.13 8.47
C PHE A 33 -6.07 13.36 8.20
N ALA A 34 -6.49 14.13 9.21
CA ALA A 34 -7.31 15.34 9.04
C ALA A 34 -6.50 16.55 8.57
N GLY A 35 -5.18 16.55 8.79
CA GLY A 35 -4.26 17.58 8.27
C GLY A 35 -4.15 17.65 6.74
N ALA A 36 -4.67 16.67 6.00
CA ALA A 36 -4.61 16.62 4.53
C ALA A 36 -5.87 17.13 3.81
N ARG A 37 -6.87 17.66 4.53
CA ARG A 37 -8.15 18.15 3.94
C ARG A 37 -8.35 19.67 3.95
N SER A 38 -7.26 20.45 3.99
CA SER A 38 -7.32 21.89 3.65
C SER A 38 -6.67 22.14 2.29
N GLY A 39 -7.40 21.78 1.24
CA GLY A 39 -7.10 22.13 -0.15
C GLY A 39 -8.37 22.60 -0.83
N ARG A 40 -8.99 23.65 -0.27
CA ARG A 40 -10.19 24.28 -0.83
C ARG A 40 -9.81 24.89 -2.18
N LEU A 41 -10.44 24.34 -3.22
CA LEU A 41 -10.54 24.83 -4.59
C LEU A 41 -10.44 26.37 -4.68
N VAL A 42 -9.36 26.86 -5.29
CA VAL A 42 -9.31 28.23 -5.82
C VAL A 42 -9.74 28.15 -7.27
N ALA A 43 -10.91 28.75 -7.55
CA ALA A 43 -11.47 28.89 -8.88
C ALA A 43 -10.56 29.73 -9.79
N ALA A 44 -10.30 29.24 -11.00
CA ALA A 44 -9.54 29.96 -12.03
C ALA A 44 -10.42 31.04 -12.69
N PRO A 45 -9.89 32.26 -12.94
CA PRO A 45 -10.56 33.21 -13.81
C PRO A 45 -10.33 32.82 -15.29
N ARG A 46 -11.41 32.91 -16.06
CA ARG A 46 -11.45 32.77 -17.51
C ARG A 46 -10.93 34.07 -18.12
N ALA A 47 -9.78 34.02 -18.82
CA ALA A 47 -9.31 35.11 -19.66
C ALA A 47 -8.80 34.57 -21.00
N VAL A 48 -9.41 35.10 -22.05
CA VAL A 48 -9.13 34.90 -23.47
C VAL A 48 -7.78 35.52 -23.80
N GLY A 49 -6.93 34.81 -24.54
CA GLY A 49 -5.67 35.37 -25.03
C GLY A 49 -4.94 34.40 -25.96
N ALA A 50 -4.94 34.73 -27.24
CA ALA A 50 -4.34 33.95 -28.30
C ALA A 50 -2.81 34.06 -28.34
N SER A 51 -2.22 33.00 -28.91
CA SER A 51 -1.02 32.97 -29.75
C SER A 51 0.35 32.70 -29.13
N THR A 52 1.04 31.83 -29.88
CA THR A 52 2.50 31.58 -29.97
C THR A 52 3.20 30.79 -28.87
N GLY A 53 3.71 29.61 -29.26
CA GLY A 53 4.88 29.02 -28.61
C GLY A 53 4.79 27.53 -28.33
N GLN A 54 5.16 26.73 -29.33
CA GLN A 54 5.76 25.40 -29.17
C GLN A 54 4.86 24.30 -28.59
N ALA A 55 4.39 23.44 -29.50
CA ALA A 55 4.10 22.06 -29.22
C ALA A 55 5.30 21.42 -28.51
N ALA A 56 5.21 21.28 -27.19
CA ALA A 56 6.07 20.39 -26.44
C ALA A 56 5.81 18.99 -26.97
N LYS A 57 6.69 18.52 -27.86
CA LYS A 57 6.87 17.11 -28.20
C LYS A 57 6.76 16.32 -26.90
N PRO A 58 5.95 15.25 -26.82
CA PRO A 58 5.95 14.42 -25.62
C PRO A 58 7.39 13.96 -25.43
N ALA A 59 7.99 14.41 -24.32
CA ALA A 59 9.30 13.96 -23.93
C ALA A 59 9.22 12.44 -23.89
N LYS A 60 9.87 11.77 -24.85
CA LYS A 60 10.11 10.33 -24.79
C LYS A 60 10.76 10.09 -23.44
N VAL A 61 9.96 9.64 -22.47
CA VAL A 61 10.45 9.02 -21.25
C VAL A 61 11.41 7.95 -21.75
N LYS A 62 12.70 8.15 -21.48
CA LYS A 62 13.73 7.17 -21.83
C LYS A 62 13.17 5.83 -21.34
N ARG A 63 13.05 4.85 -22.24
CA ARG A 63 12.78 3.44 -21.93
C ARG A 63 13.96 2.87 -21.12
N GLY A 64 14.21 3.46 -19.96
CA GLY A 64 15.20 3.01 -19.00
C GLY A 64 14.61 1.79 -18.33
N ARG A 65 15.09 0.60 -18.72
CA ARG A 65 14.87 -0.69 -18.07
C ARG A 65 13.45 -0.84 -17.48
N ALA A 66 12.48 -1.23 -18.31
CA ALA A 66 11.18 -1.60 -17.77
C ALA A 66 11.37 -2.76 -16.76
N ALA A 67 10.60 -2.76 -15.67
CA ALA A 67 10.63 -3.88 -14.75
C ALA A 67 10.04 -5.11 -15.46
N HIS A 68 10.83 -6.16 -15.61
CA HIS A 68 10.41 -7.41 -16.25
C HIS A 68 10.24 -8.55 -15.24
N GLN A 69 10.77 -8.41 -14.03
CA GLN A 69 10.68 -9.44 -13.00
C GLN A 69 10.30 -8.87 -11.64
N LEU A 70 9.40 -9.55 -10.94
CA LEU A 70 9.19 -9.41 -9.50
C LEU A 70 9.93 -10.56 -8.82
N VAL A 71 10.89 -10.23 -7.97
CA VAL A 71 11.72 -11.22 -7.27
C VAL A 71 11.45 -11.14 -5.78
N VAL A 72 11.20 -12.28 -5.15
CA VAL A 72 11.13 -12.38 -3.70
C VAL A 72 12.57 -12.44 -3.17
N THR A 73 12.99 -11.42 -2.44
CA THR A 73 14.36 -11.29 -1.91
C THR A 73 14.50 -11.84 -0.50
N ALA A 74 13.43 -11.84 0.30
CA ALA A 74 13.41 -12.42 1.64
C ALA A 74 12.03 -13.00 1.99
N GLY A 75 12.01 -13.96 2.91
CA GLY A 75 10.81 -14.70 3.32
C GLY A 75 10.88 -16.17 2.93
N GLN A 76 9.79 -16.91 3.16
CA GLN A 76 9.72 -18.35 2.87
C GLN A 76 9.85 -18.65 1.36
N LEU A 77 9.45 -17.70 0.51
CA LEU A 77 9.49 -17.82 -0.95
C LEU A 77 10.71 -17.11 -1.55
N ALA A 78 11.76 -16.86 -0.77
CA ALA A 78 12.97 -16.20 -1.28
C ALA A 78 13.54 -16.94 -2.50
N GLY A 79 13.83 -16.20 -3.56
CA GLY A 79 14.29 -16.74 -4.84
C GLY A 79 13.19 -16.97 -5.87
N THR A 80 11.91 -16.94 -5.49
CA THR A 80 10.79 -16.98 -6.45
C THR A 80 10.82 -15.75 -7.35
N ARG A 81 10.61 -15.97 -8.65
CA ARG A 81 10.58 -14.93 -9.67
C ARG A 81 9.29 -15.02 -10.47
N ILE A 82 8.64 -13.89 -10.66
CA ILE A 82 7.43 -13.77 -11.47
C ILE A 82 7.71 -12.80 -12.61
N THR A 83 7.39 -13.21 -13.83
CA THR A 83 7.48 -12.34 -15.01
C THR A 83 6.41 -11.27 -14.93
N LEU A 84 6.83 -10.02 -15.02
CA LEU A 84 5.96 -8.85 -15.05
C LEU A 84 5.43 -8.65 -16.48
N GLY A 85 4.11 -8.62 -16.63
CA GLY A 85 3.43 -8.39 -17.90
C GLY A 85 2.60 -7.10 -17.87
N GLU A 86 1.48 -7.09 -18.58
CA GLU A 86 0.52 -5.97 -18.58
C GLU A 86 -0.63 -6.15 -17.58
N SER A 87 -0.70 -7.31 -16.93
CA SER A 87 -1.72 -7.61 -15.93
C SER A 87 -1.32 -7.14 -14.53
N GLN A 88 -2.32 -6.83 -13.72
CA GLN A 88 -2.10 -6.61 -12.29
C GLN A 88 -1.63 -7.90 -11.60
N ILE A 89 -0.83 -7.77 -10.55
CA ILE A 89 -0.36 -8.87 -9.73
C ILE A 89 -0.89 -8.68 -8.33
N THR A 90 -1.69 -9.63 -7.85
CA THR A 90 -2.21 -9.61 -6.48
C THR A 90 -1.29 -10.40 -5.56
N ILE A 91 -1.05 -9.87 -4.37
CA ILE A 91 -0.14 -10.43 -3.39
C ILE A 91 -0.89 -10.58 -2.06
N GLY A 92 -0.85 -11.78 -1.49
CA GLY A 92 -1.54 -12.06 -0.24
C GLY A 92 -1.57 -13.55 0.08
N ARG A 93 -2.23 -13.91 1.19
CA ARG A 93 -2.32 -15.30 1.65
C ARG A 93 -3.40 -16.13 0.94
N ALA A 94 -4.34 -15.47 0.26
CA ALA A 94 -5.40 -16.17 -0.45
C ALA A 94 -4.84 -16.92 -1.66
N GLU A 95 -5.39 -18.11 -1.92
CA GLU A 95 -5.01 -18.98 -3.05
C GLU A 95 -5.33 -18.37 -4.43
N ASP A 96 -6.22 -17.37 -4.48
CA ASP A 96 -6.54 -16.59 -5.68
C ASP A 96 -5.52 -15.47 -5.98
N SER A 97 -4.50 -15.28 -5.13
CA SER A 97 -3.44 -14.29 -5.34
C SER A 97 -2.42 -14.80 -6.34
N THR A 98 -1.96 -13.92 -7.24
CA THR A 98 -0.88 -14.23 -8.20
C THR A 98 0.41 -14.63 -7.50
N LEU A 99 0.74 -13.95 -6.40
CA LEU A 99 1.79 -14.34 -5.48
C LEU A 99 1.16 -14.69 -4.13
N VAL A 100 0.98 -15.98 -3.90
CA VAL A 100 0.49 -16.50 -2.61
C VAL A 100 1.63 -16.46 -1.60
N ILE A 101 1.47 -15.70 -0.52
CA ILE A 101 2.44 -15.62 0.58
C ILE A 101 1.87 -16.35 1.80
N THR A 102 2.58 -17.37 2.28
CA THR A 102 2.23 -18.21 3.44
C THR A 102 2.62 -17.59 4.79
N ASP A 103 2.65 -16.25 4.87
CA ASP A 103 3.05 -15.53 6.07
C ASP A 103 1.82 -15.10 6.89
N ASP A 104 1.84 -15.36 8.20
CA ASP A 104 0.77 -14.97 9.13
C ASP A 104 0.59 -13.46 9.25
N TYR A 105 1.64 -12.69 8.96
CA TYR A 105 1.56 -11.22 8.91
C TYR A 105 0.99 -10.70 7.58
N ALA A 106 0.69 -11.58 6.62
CA ALA A 106 0.07 -11.22 5.36
C ALA A 106 -1.47 -11.45 5.40
N SER A 107 -2.24 -10.41 5.12
CA SER A 107 -3.68 -10.54 4.86
C SER A 107 -3.98 -11.38 3.60
N ALA A 108 -5.20 -11.92 3.52
CA ALA A 108 -5.67 -12.73 2.39
C ALA A 108 -5.46 -12.03 1.03
N ARG A 109 -5.91 -10.77 0.92
CA ARG A 109 -5.59 -9.86 -0.19
C ARG A 109 -4.85 -8.67 0.42
N HIS A 110 -3.52 -8.67 0.34
CA HIS A 110 -2.70 -7.72 1.09
C HIS A 110 -2.40 -6.47 0.27
N ALA A 111 -1.82 -6.69 -0.91
CA ALA A 111 -1.41 -5.62 -1.81
C ALA A 111 -1.63 -6.06 -3.26
N ARG A 112 -1.63 -5.09 -4.15
CA ARG A 112 -1.54 -5.34 -5.59
C ARG A 112 -0.48 -4.45 -6.22
N LEU A 113 0.12 -4.98 -7.27
CA LEU A 113 0.96 -4.25 -8.21
C LEU A 113 0.16 -4.02 -9.48
N VAL A 114 0.07 -2.75 -9.91
CA VAL A 114 -0.68 -2.34 -11.10
C VAL A 114 0.28 -1.66 -12.07
N PRO A 115 0.35 -2.10 -13.34
CA PRO A 115 1.09 -1.39 -14.37
C PRO A 115 0.29 -0.17 -14.83
N ARG A 116 0.92 1.01 -14.87
CA ARG A 116 0.36 2.26 -15.41
C ARG A 116 1.45 3.02 -16.16
N ASP A 117 1.20 3.36 -17.42
CA ASP A 117 2.10 4.16 -18.27
C ASP A 117 3.54 3.62 -18.33
N GLY A 118 3.72 2.29 -18.28
CA GLY A 118 5.02 1.63 -18.29
C GLY A 118 5.77 1.66 -16.95
N GLN A 119 5.12 2.09 -15.88
CA GLN A 119 5.62 2.03 -14.49
C GLN A 119 4.73 1.14 -13.64
N TRP A 120 5.31 0.57 -12.59
CA TRP A 120 4.58 -0.25 -11.64
C TRP A 120 4.22 0.55 -10.39
N PHE A 121 2.99 0.39 -9.94
CA PHE A 121 2.49 1.03 -8.72
C PHE A 121 2.07 -0.04 -7.72
N VAL A 122 2.46 0.12 -6.47
CA VAL A 122 1.99 -0.70 -5.36
C VAL A 122 0.82 -0.02 -4.68
N GLU A 123 -0.22 -0.80 -4.39
CA GLU A 123 -1.41 -0.38 -3.69
C GLU A 123 -1.71 -1.37 -2.57
N ASP A 124 -1.84 -0.86 -1.34
CA ASP A 124 -2.30 -1.65 -0.20
C ASP A 124 -3.83 -1.82 -0.27
N LEU A 125 -4.31 -3.05 -0.06
CA LEU A 125 -5.74 -3.40 -0.17
C LEU A 125 -6.47 -3.33 1.18
N GLY A 126 -5.97 -2.55 2.13
CA GLY A 126 -6.50 -2.49 3.49
C GLY A 126 -5.92 -3.61 4.37
N SER A 127 -4.65 -3.91 4.20
CA SER A 127 -3.98 -4.95 4.98
C SER A 127 -3.88 -4.56 6.46
N THR A 128 -3.81 -5.56 7.33
CA THR A 128 -3.77 -5.35 8.78
C THR A 128 -2.45 -4.72 9.22
N ASN A 129 -1.32 -5.21 8.69
CA ASN A 129 0.02 -4.77 9.06
C ASN A 129 0.57 -3.65 8.16
N GLY A 130 -0.05 -3.44 7.01
CA GLY A 130 0.38 -2.49 6.00
C GLY A 130 1.44 -3.04 5.05
N THR A 131 1.42 -2.49 3.83
CA THR A 131 2.50 -2.63 2.86
C THR A 131 3.52 -1.50 3.04
N TYR A 132 4.81 -1.82 2.94
CA TYR A 132 5.90 -0.85 3.02
C TYR A 132 6.72 -0.88 1.74
N LEU A 133 7.09 0.30 1.24
CA LEU A 133 8.07 0.48 0.16
C LEU A 133 9.33 1.09 0.78
N ASP A 134 10.43 0.34 0.77
CA ASP A 134 11.61 0.60 1.60
C ASP A 134 11.21 0.76 3.08
N ARG A 135 11.29 1.99 3.61
CA ARG A 135 10.93 2.34 4.99
C ARG A 135 9.60 3.08 5.10
N ALA A 136 8.99 3.47 3.99
CA ALA A 136 7.75 4.23 3.97
C ALA A 136 6.53 3.31 3.86
N LYS A 137 5.48 3.58 4.64
CA LYS A 137 4.21 2.87 4.54
C LYS A 137 3.44 3.34 3.32
N VAL A 138 2.93 2.40 2.53
CA VAL A 138 2.08 2.68 1.36
C VAL A 138 0.68 3.05 1.85
N THR A 139 0.26 4.29 1.58
CA THR A 139 -1.06 4.82 1.96
C THR A 139 -2.01 5.01 0.77
N GLY A 140 -1.51 4.77 -0.45
CA GLY A 140 -2.23 4.90 -1.70
C GLY A 140 -1.38 4.40 -2.87
N PRO A 141 -1.84 4.58 -4.12
CA PRO A 141 -1.08 4.18 -5.31
C PRO A 141 0.30 4.83 -5.34
N THR A 142 1.34 4.04 -5.09
CA THR A 142 2.72 4.53 -4.94
C THR A 142 3.60 3.93 -6.03
N PRO A 143 4.34 4.73 -6.82
CA PRO A 143 5.23 4.21 -7.84
C PRO A 143 6.36 3.42 -7.20
N VAL A 144 6.68 2.25 -7.78
CA VAL A 144 7.74 1.37 -7.31
C VAL A 144 8.94 1.49 -8.23
N PRO A 145 10.07 2.07 -7.78
CA PRO A 145 11.30 2.07 -8.54
C PRO A 145 11.93 0.67 -8.59
N LEU A 146 12.73 0.41 -9.62
CA LEU A 146 13.55 -0.81 -9.70
C LEU A 146 14.52 -0.88 -8.53
N GLY A 147 14.77 -2.08 -8.02
CA GLY A 147 15.73 -2.27 -6.93
C GLY A 147 15.20 -1.92 -5.54
N VAL A 148 14.02 -1.32 -5.44
CA VAL A 148 13.45 -0.90 -4.15
C VAL A 148 12.63 -2.04 -3.55
N PRO A 149 12.90 -2.45 -2.30
CA PRO A 149 12.18 -3.54 -1.67
C PRO A 149 10.77 -3.10 -1.24
N ILE A 150 9.77 -3.91 -1.60
CA ILE A 150 8.41 -3.87 -1.07
C ILE A 150 8.31 -4.93 0.03
N ARG A 151 8.01 -4.52 1.25
CA ARG A 151 7.85 -5.41 2.40
C ARG A 151 6.37 -5.62 2.73
N ILE A 152 6.00 -6.89 2.81
CA ILE A 152 4.68 -7.39 3.19
C ILE A 152 4.90 -8.42 4.29
N GLY A 153 4.54 -8.07 5.52
CA GLY A 153 4.87 -8.90 6.69
C GLY A 153 6.39 -9.12 6.81
N ARG A 154 6.81 -10.38 6.77
CA ARG A 154 8.21 -10.85 6.76
C ARG A 154 8.77 -11.09 5.35
N THR A 155 7.94 -10.93 4.32
CA THR A 155 8.33 -11.15 2.93
C THR A 155 8.79 -9.83 2.31
N SER A 156 9.92 -9.86 1.60
CA SER A 156 10.45 -8.72 0.85
C SER A 156 10.49 -9.07 -0.63
N LEU A 157 10.02 -8.14 -1.46
CA LEU A 157 9.86 -8.28 -2.91
C LEU A 157 10.58 -7.12 -3.59
N GLU A 158 11.10 -7.31 -4.79
CA GLU A 158 11.82 -6.26 -5.51
C GLU A 158 11.50 -6.33 -7.00
N LEU A 159 11.35 -5.17 -7.64
CA LEU A 159 11.24 -5.08 -9.09
C LEU A 159 12.64 -5.09 -9.72
N ARG A 160 12.85 -5.98 -10.68
CA ARG A 160 14.10 -6.12 -11.42
C ARG A 160 13.88 -5.96 -12.93
N PRO A 161 14.89 -5.45 -13.63
CA PRO A 161 14.90 -5.40 -15.09
C PRO A 161 15.03 -6.79 -15.72
#